data_AF-A0A943SK62-F1
#
_entry.id   AF-A0A943SK62-F1
#
_cell.length_a   1.000
_cell.length_b   1.000
_cell.length_c   1.000
_cell.angle_alpha   90.00
_cell.angle_beta   90.00
_cell.angle_gamma   90.00
#
_symmetry.space_group_name_H-M   'P 1'
#
loop_
_entity.id
_entity.type
_entity.pdbx_description
1 polymer ?
#
loop_
_entity_poly.entity_id
_entity_poly.type
_entity_poly.pdbx_seq_one_letter_code
_entity_poly.pdbx_strand_id
1 'polypeptide(L)'
;MKIAVVGSRNLEIEIGRYLPEGITEIISGGARGIDRAAEAYADAHGIAKRIFLPDYQKYGRRAPLVRNRQIVQAAECIIAIWDGVSRGTKYTIEYAQSLGKPVRVYRV
;
A
#
# COMPACT_ATOMS: atom_id res chain seq x y z
N MET A 1 -0.39 -12.56 8.69
CA MET A 1 -0.22 -11.11 8.92
C MET A 1 -0.87 -10.34 7.79
N LYS A 2 -1.62 -9.29 8.11
CA LYS A 2 -2.24 -8.36 7.16
C LYS A 2 -1.26 -7.24 6.84
N ILE A 3 -0.84 -7.14 5.60
CA ILE A 3 0.13 -6.12 5.17
C ILE A 3 -0.52 -5.13 4.23
N ALA A 4 -0.13 -3.86 4.31
CA ALA A 4 -0.38 -2.93 3.22
C ALA A 4 0.84 -2.87 2.31
N VAL A 5 0.61 -3.01 1.01
CA VAL A 5 1.65 -2.77 0.01
C VAL A 5 1.29 -1.46 -0.69
N VAL A 6 2.18 -0.48 -0.57
CA VAL A 6 1.98 0.87 -1.14
C VAL A 6 3.21 1.28 -1.91
N GLY A 7 3.05 2.08 -2.94
CA GLY A 7 4.22 2.50 -3.69
C GLY A 7 3.97 3.51 -4.78
N SER A 8 5.03 3.78 -5.54
CA SER A 8 4.98 4.76 -6.62
C SER A 8 4.20 4.21 -7.82
N ARG A 9 3.46 5.11 -8.50
CA ARG A 9 2.51 4.73 -9.56
C ARG A 9 3.18 4.43 -10.91
N ASN A 10 4.44 4.82 -11.05
CA ASN A 10 5.32 4.69 -12.20
C ASN A 10 6.22 3.44 -12.11
N LEU A 11 6.15 2.67 -11.03
CA LEU A 11 6.94 1.46 -10.86
C LEU A 11 6.10 0.23 -11.23
N GLU A 12 6.54 -0.49 -12.26
CA GLU A 12 5.96 -1.77 -12.71
C GLU A 12 7.02 -2.85 -12.57
N ILE A 13 7.14 -3.40 -11.36
CA ILE A 13 8.18 -4.37 -11.02
C ILE A 13 7.57 -5.57 -10.27
N GLU A 14 8.24 -6.71 -10.35
CA GLU A 14 7.94 -7.87 -9.50
C GLU A 14 8.26 -7.58 -8.04
N ILE A 15 7.22 -7.66 -7.20
CA ILE A 15 7.30 -7.23 -5.80
C ILE A 15 7.59 -8.36 -4.81
N GLY A 16 7.49 -9.63 -5.23
CA GLY A 16 7.52 -10.80 -4.34
C GLY A 16 8.74 -10.83 -3.41
N ARG A 17 9.90 -10.40 -3.90
CA ARG A 17 11.16 -10.31 -3.13
C ARG A 17 11.12 -9.35 -1.94
N TYR A 18 10.18 -8.42 -1.91
CA TYR A 18 10.03 -7.43 -0.84
C TYR A 18 8.99 -7.85 0.20
N LEU A 19 8.21 -8.88 -0.10
CA LEU A 19 7.10 -9.32 0.73
C LEU A 19 7.59 -10.34 1.77
N PRO A 20 7.16 -10.20 3.04
CA PRO A 20 7.47 -11.20 4.07
C PRO A 20 6.69 -12.50 3.85
N GLU A 21 7.11 -13.57 4.50
CA GLU A 21 6.32 -14.81 4.56
C GLU A 21 5.13 -14.68 5.53
N GLY A 22 4.19 -15.63 5.48
CA GLY A 22 3.05 -15.70 6.40
C GLY A 22 1.99 -14.60 6.19
N ILE A 23 1.91 -14.04 4.99
CA ILE A 23 0.89 -13.05 4.62
C ILE A 23 -0.47 -13.72 4.55
N THR A 24 -1.44 -13.16 5.25
CA THR A 24 -2.83 -13.64 5.28
C THR A 24 -3.78 -12.72 4.52
N GLU A 25 -3.41 -11.44 4.35
CA GLU A 25 -4.18 -10.46 3.58
C GLU A 25 -3.25 -9.37 3.04
N ILE A 26 -3.42 -9.00 1.77
CA ILE A 26 -2.76 -7.85 1.14
C ILE A 26 -3.77 -6.70 1.02
N ILE A 27 -3.41 -5.55 1.59
CA ILE A 27 -4.19 -4.32 1.55
C ILE A 27 -3.57 -3.38 0.52
N SER A 28 -4.37 -2.96 -0.45
CA SER A 28 -3.97 -2.08 -1.56
C SER A 28 -4.84 -0.83 -1.61
N GLY A 29 -4.35 0.21 -2.28
CA GLY A 29 -5.09 1.43 -2.59
C GLY A 29 -5.69 1.51 -3.98
N GLY A 30 -5.57 0.45 -4.79
CA GLY A 30 -6.16 0.36 -6.12
C GLY A 30 -5.55 1.32 -7.14
N ALA A 31 -4.35 1.84 -6.89
CA ALA A 31 -3.65 2.68 -7.86
C ALA A 31 -2.91 1.84 -8.92
N ARG A 32 -2.45 2.50 -10.00
CA ARG A 32 -1.48 1.89 -10.92
C ARG A 32 -0.11 1.72 -10.25
N GLY A 33 0.78 0.96 -10.89
CA GLY A 33 2.12 0.68 -10.38
C GLY A 33 2.10 -0.36 -9.27
N ILE A 34 2.77 -0.07 -8.15
CA ILE A 34 2.96 -1.00 -7.03
C ILE A 34 1.65 -1.56 -6.46
N ASP A 35 0.61 -0.73 -6.30
CA ASP A 35 -0.71 -1.19 -5.82
C ASP A 35 -1.30 -2.30 -6.74
N ARG A 36 -1.18 -2.14 -8.07
CA ARG A 36 -1.61 -3.16 -9.05
C ARG A 36 -0.74 -4.41 -9.01
N ALA A 37 0.58 -4.25 -8.84
CA ALA A 37 1.48 -5.39 -8.68
C ALA A 37 1.17 -6.19 -7.41
N ALA A 38 0.79 -5.51 -6.32
CA ALA A 38 0.35 -6.15 -5.08
C ALA A 38 -0.94 -6.94 -5.23
N GLU A 39 -1.92 -6.39 -5.94
CA GLU A 39 -3.16 -7.08 -6.24
C GLU A 39 -2.92 -8.32 -7.12
N ALA A 40 -2.08 -8.19 -8.15
CA ALA A 40 -1.72 -9.30 -9.02
C ALA A 40 -0.94 -10.40 -8.28
N TYR A 41 -0.01 -10.01 -7.40
CA TYR A 41 0.71 -10.96 -6.55
C TYR A 41 -0.25 -11.72 -5.64
N ALA A 42 -1.21 -11.03 -5.03
CA ALA A 42 -2.22 -11.66 -4.17
C ALA A 42 -3.04 -12.70 -4.95
N ASP A 43 -3.51 -12.33 -6.15
CA ASP A 43 -4.29 -13.23 -7.00
C ASP A 43 -3.48 -14.48 -7.40
N ALA A 44 -2.23 -14.29 -7.83
CA ALA A 44 -1.36 -15.38 -8.27
C ALA A 44 -1.01 -16.37 -7.15
N HIS A 45 -1.03 -15.94 -5.89
CA HIS A 45 -0.67 -16.77 -4.74
C HIS A 45 -1.88 -17.18 -3.89
N GLY A 46 -3.10 -16.88 -4.32
CA GLY A 46 -4.32 -17.20 -3.57
C GLY A 46 -4.42 -16.49 -2.21
N ILE A 47 -3.80 -15.33 -2.07
CA ILE A 47 -3.80 -14.53 -0.83
C ILE A 47 -5.03 -13.61 -0.85
N ALA A 48 -5.75 -13.52 0.27
CA ALA A 48 -6.87 -12.59 0.39
C ALA A 48 -6.41 -11.14 0.13
N LYS A 49 -7.21 -10.34 -0.57
CA LYS A 49 -6.89 -8.93 -0.80
C LYS A 49 -8.06 -8.01 -0.47
N ARG A 50 -7.72 -6.81 0.01
CA ARG A 50 -8.67 -5.74 0.30
C ARG A 50 -8.20 -4.45 -0.34
N ILE A 51 -9.05 -3.85 -1.16
CA ILE A 51 -8.71 -2.66 -1.95
C ILE A 51 -9.51 -1.48 -1.40
N PHE A 52 -8.80 -0.45 -0.92
CA PHE A 52 -9.41 0.80 -0.51
C PHE A 52 -9.36 1.81 -1.65
N LEU A 53 -10.51 2.10 -2.25
CA LEU A 53 -10.65 3.13 -3.28
C LEU A 53 -10.98 4.50 -2.66
N PRO A 54 -10.49 5.62 -3.25
CA PRO A 54 -10.83 6.95 -2.77
C PRO A 54 -12.31 7.28 -3.01
N ASP A 55 -13.04 7.59 -1.94
CA ASP A 55 -14.42 8.06 -1.99
C ASP A 55 -14.49 9.58 -2.23
N TYR A 56 -14.49 9.96 -3.49
CA TYR A 56 -14.55 11.37 -3.91
C TYR A 56 -15.92 12.02 -3.66
N GLN A 57 -17.01 11.25 -3.64
CA GLN A 57 -18.35 11.77 -3.36
C GLN A 57 -18.42 12.28 -1.92
N LYS A 58 -17.86 11.54 -0.98
CA LYS A 58 -17.88 11.88 0.45
C LYS A 58 -16.79 12.87 0.86
N TYR A 59 -15.57 12.72 0.34
CA TYR A 59 -14.40 13.45 0.84
C TYR A 59 -13.79 14.45 -0.15
N GLY A 60 -14.35 14.56 -1.36
CA GLY A 60 -13.87 15.46 -2.40
C GLY A 60 -12.37 15.30 -2.65
N ARG A 61 -11.64 16.42 -2.75
CA ARG A 61 -10.19 16.44 -2.98
C ARG A 61 -9.37 15.70 -1.91
N ARG A 62 -9.91 15.48 -0.71
CA ARG A 62 -9.23 14.79 0.39
C ARG A 62 -9.36 13.27 0.33
N ALA A 63 -10.18 12.73 -0.57
CA ALA A 63 -10.46 11.30 -0.68
C ALA A 63 -9.19 10.42 -0.74
N PRO A 64 -8.13 10.77 -1.51
CA PRO A 64 -6.91 9.97 -1.52
C PRO A 64 -6.19 9.92 -0.16
N LEU A 65 -6.18 11.03 0.57
CA LEU A 65 -5.55 11.08 1.90
C LEU A 65 -6.35 10.29 2.93
N VAL A 66 -7.69 10.40 2.89
CA VAL A 66 -8.56 9.60 3.76
C VAL A 66 -8.36 8.11 3.49
N ARG A 67 -8.35 7.73 2.21
CA ARG A 67 -8.06 6.37 1.76
C ARG A 67 -6.70 5.87 2.25
N ASN A 68 -5.64 6.67 2.14
CA ASN A 68 -4.31 6.28 2.62
C ASN A 68 -4.30 6.01 4.12
N ARG A 69 -5.05 6.80 4.91
CA ARG A 69 -5.19 6.55 6.34
C ARG A 69 -5.93 5.24 6.62
N GLN A 70 -6.99 4.93 5.87
CA GLN A 70 -7.73 3.67 6.00
C GLN A 70 -6.85 2.45 5.71
N ILE A 71 -6.00 2.51 4.67
CA ILE A 71 -5.00 1.47 4.36
C ILE A 71 -4.10 1.23 5.58
N VAL A 72 -3.49 2.29 6.10
CA VAL A 72 -2.55 2.20 7.22
C VAL A 72 -3.23 1.66 8.46
N GLN A 73 -4.45 2.11 8.77
CA GLN A 73 -5.22 1.65 9.92
C GLN A 73 -5.55 0.17 9.83
N ALA A 74 -5.91 -0.33 8.65
CA ALA A 74 -6.30 -1.72 8.43
C ALA A 74 -5.13 -2.73 8.45
N ALA A 75 -3.90 -2.28 8.20
CA ALA A 75 -2.72 -3.14 8.10
C ALA A 75 -1.96 -3.27 9.42
N GLU A 76 -1.34 -4.44 9.65
CA GLU A 76 -0.44 -4.67 10.79
C GLU A 76 0.99 -4.16 10.48
N CYS A 77 1.39 -4.18 9.22
CA CYS A 77 2.69 -3.72 8.72
C CYS A 77 2.54 -3.06 7.34
N ILE A 78 3.37 -2.05 7.06
CA ILE A 78 3.40 -1.36 5.77
C ILE A 78 4.68 -1.73 5.02
N ILE A 79 4.52 -2.22 3.79
CA ILE A 79 5.60 -2.40 2.82
C ILE A 79 5.50 -1.27 1.79
N ALA A 80 6.47 -0.36 1.82
CA ALA A 80 6.53 0.79 0.91
C ALA A 80 7.62 0.59 -0.15
N ILE A 81 7.24 0.45 -1.42
CA ILE A 81 8.16 0.34 -2.55
C ILE A 81 8.14 1.68 -3.29
N TRP A 82 9.22 2.44 -3.19
CA TRP A 82 9.17 3.88 -3.40
C TRP A 82 10.34 4.42 -4.21
N ASP A 83 10.03 5.20 -5.24
CA ASP A 83 10.99 5.91 -6.10
C ASP A 83 11.63 7.15 -5.43
N GLY A 84 11.31 7.43 -4.17
CA GLY A 84 11.77 8.63 -3.46
C GLY A 84 11.02 9.92 -3.84
N VAL A 85 10.12 9.87 -4.83
CA VAL A 85 9.47 11.05 -5.42
C VAL A 85 7.97 11.09 -5.11
N SER A 86 7.29 9.94 -5.11
CA SER A 86 5.83 9.87 -4.89
C SER A 86 5.40 10.49 -3.55
N ARG A 87 4.74 11.65 -3.63
CA ARG A 87 4.20 12.36 -2.45
C ARG A 87 3.15 11.56 -1.70
N GLY A 88 2.33 10.79 -2.42
CA GLY A 88 1.30 9.94 -1.81
C GLY A 88 1.89 8.78 -1.02
N THR A 89 2.96 8.18 -1.53
CA THR A 89 3.70 7.11 -0.85
C THR A 89 4.42 7.67 0.38
N LYS A 90 5.11 8.81 0.23
CA LYS A 90 5.72 9.54 1.36
C LYS A 90 4.73 9.83 2.49
N TYR A 91 3.56 10.39 2.15
CA TYR A 91 2.49 10.64 3.14
C TYR A 91 2.07 9.37 3.88
N THR A 92 1.95 8.25 3.17
CA THR A 92 1.52 6.97 3.77
C THR A 92 2.58 6.41 4.72
N ILE A 93 3.87 6.51 4.36
CA ILE A 93 5.00 6.15 5.21
C ILE A 93 4.99 6.99 6.50
N GLU A 94 4.96 8.32 6.36
CA GLU A 94 4.97 9.24 7.50
C GLU A 94 3.77 9.03 8.42
N TYR A 95 2.59 8.82 7.85
CA TYR A 95 1.38 8.56 8.64
C TYR A 95 1.49 7.24 9.42
N ALA A 96 1.99 6.17 8.80
CA ALA A 96 2.19 4.89 9.49
C ALA A 96 3.22 4.99 10.63
N GLN A 97 4.33 5.70 10.39
CA GLN A 97 5.33 5.99 11.42
C GLN A 97 4.75 6.80 12.58
N SER A 98 3.90 7.80 12.31
CA SER A 98 3.25 8.60 13.35
C SER A 98 2.32 7.79 14.27
N LEU A 99 1.84 6.63 13.78
CA LEU A 99 1.01 5.69 14.55
C LEU A 99 1.83 4.57 15.21
N GLY A 100 3.16 4.59 15.08
CA GLY A 100 4.03 3.52 15.59
C GLY A 100 3.88 2.19 14.84
N LYS A 101 3.28 2.19 13.64
CA LYS A 101 3.15 0.96 12.86
C LYS A 101 4.49 0.58 12.23
N PRO A 102 4.84 -0.72 12.18
CA PRO A 102 6.01 -1.19 11.44
C PRO A 102 5.93 -0.77 9.96
N VAL A 103 7.00 -0.14 9.47
CA VAL A 103 7.13 0.26 8.06
C VAL A 103 8.48 -0.23 7.52
N ARG A 104 8.45 -0.97 6.41
CA ARG A 104 9.64 -1.33 5.63
C ARG A 104 9.63 -0.54 4.34
N VAL A 105 10.66 0.27 4.12
CA VAL A 105 10.80 1.11 2.92
C VAL A 105 11.88 0.54 2.02
N TYR A 106 11.52 0.21 0.78
CA TYR A 106 12.42 -0.23 -0.27
C TYR A 106 12.50 0.86 -1.34
N ARG A 107 13.68 1.44 -1.50
CA ARG A 107 13.94 2.39 -2.58
C ARG A 107 14.29 1.66 -3.85
N VAL A 108 13.67 2.05 -4.96
CA VAL A 108 13.85 1.46 -6.29
C VAL A 108 14.00 2.57 -7.32
#